data_AF-A0A5C7MDI5-F1
#
_entry.id   AF-A0A5C7MDI5-F1
#
_cell.length_a   1.000
_cell.length_b   1.000
_cell.length_c   1.000
_cell.angle_alpha   90.00
_cell.angle_beta   90.00
_cell.angle_gamma   90.00
#
_symmetry.space_group_name_H-M   'P 1'
#
loop_
_entity.id
_entity.type
_entity.pdbx_description
1 polymer ?
#
loop_
_entity_poly.entity_id
_entity_poly.type
_entity_poly.pdbx_seq_one_letter_code
_entity_poly.pdbx_strand_id
1 'polypeptide(L)'
;MKLNDLDDSLYNRIVAVIQPGDVVYTLSIKRPNRIAGIERAGIWVETERSRKRRADPQLVPAWMVTAAWDHLCRNRVLTQDQLLNQLNVKRSAFVIALLALFPDVVVLDTRPTTLELAGD
;
A
#
# COMPACT_ATOMS: atom_id res chain seq x y z
N MET A 1 -8.28 12.62 13.51
CA MET A 1 -6.82 12.82 13.52
C MET A 1 -6.19 11.74 12.66
N LYS A 2 -5.31 12.06 11.71
CA LYS A 2 -4.62 11.04 10.90
C LYS A 2 -3.44 10.49 11.71
N LEU A 3 -3.21 9.18 11.64
CA LEU A 3 -2.06 8.56 12.30
C LEU A 3 -0.78 8.98 11.59
N ASN A 4 0.11 9.62 12.32
CA ASN A 4 1.36 10.12 11.75
C ASN A 4 2.40 9.00 11.58
N ASP A 5 2.28 7.93 12.38
CA ASP A 5 3.23 6.82 12.41
C ASP A 5 2.53 5.46 12.31
N LEU A 6 3.24 4.49 11.73
CA LEU A 6 2.90 3.08 11.74
C LEU A 6 3.17 2.50 13.14
N ASP A 7 2.16 1.81 13.68
CA ASP A 7 2.36 1.00 14.88
C ASP A 7 3.36 -0.15 14.62
N ASP A 8 3.84 -0.78 15.69
CA ASP A 8 4.83 -1.85 15.61
C ASP A 8 4.34 -3.06 14.81
N SER A 9 3.06 -3.41 14.93
CA SER A 9 2.50 -4.57 14.25
C SER A 9 2.49 -4.37 12.74
N LEU A 10 1.94 -3.25 12.28
CA LEU A 10 1.85 -2.92 10.86
C LEU A 10 3.23 -2.61 10.27
N TYR A 11 4.11 -1.93 11.01
CA TYR A 11 5.49 -1.72 10.57
C TYR A 11 6.23 -3.04 10.36
N ASN A 12 6.20 -3.95 11.34
CA ASN A 12 6.85 -5.26 11.26
C ASN A 12 6.29 -6.10 10.10
N ARG A 13 4.97 -6.03 9.87
CA ARG A 13 4.32 -6.71 8.75
C ARG A 13 4.77 -6.17 7.40
N ILE A 14 4.95 -4.86 7.26
CA ILE A 14 5.44 -4.24 6.02
C ILE A 14 6.89 -4.66 5.74
N VAL A 15 7.79 -4.55 6.72
CA VAL A 15 9.21 -4.89 6.54
C VAL A 15 9.45 -6.39 6.36
N ALA A 16 8.48 -7.24 6.73
CA ALA A 16 8.53 -8.67 6.46
C ALA A 16 8.28 -9.03 4.98
N VAL A 17 7.62 -8.15 4.22
CA VAL A 17 7.23 -8.42 2.82
C VAL A 17 7.93 -7.54 1.80
N ILE A 18 8.51 -6.41 2.22
CA ILE A 18 9.28 -5.51 1.36
C ILE A 18 10.50 -4.92 2.08
N GLN A 19 11.55 -4.63 1.32
CA GLN A 19 12.74 -3.90 1.76
C GLN A 19 13.13 -2.80 0.76
N PRO A 20 13.95 -1.81 1.15
CA PRO A 20 14.51 -0.85 0.22
C PRO A 20 15.20 -1.53 -0.97
N GLY A 21 14.88 -1.09 -2.18
CA GLY A 21 15.34 -1.69 -3.43
C GLY A 21 14.32 -2.60 -4.12
N ASP A 22 13.32 -3.11 -3.40
CA ASP A 22 12.24 -3.92 -3.96
C ASP A 22 11.36 -3.11 -4.92
N VAL A 23 10.63 -3.82 -5.78
CA VAL A 23 9.68 -3.22 -6.72
C VAL A 23 8.30 -3.83 -6.51
N VAL A 24 7.35 -2.98 -6.11
CA VAL A 24 5.93 -3.33 -5.99
C VAL A 24 5.20 -2.90 -7.25
N TYR A 25 4.61 -3.85 -7.97
CA TYR A 25 3.85 -3.56 -9.17
C TYR A 25 2.38 -3.30 -8.83
N THR A 26 1.79 -2.24 -9.38
CA THR A 26 0.33 -2.04 -9.27
C THR A 26 -0.41 -3.24 -9.84
N LEU A 27 -1.48 -3.69 -9.20
CA LEU A 27 -2.14 -4.95 -9.58
C LEU A 27 -2.78 -4.94 -10.98
N SER A 28 -3.42 -3.84 -11.38
CA SER A 28 -4.19 -3.75 -12.63
C SER A 28 -3.36 -3.54 -13.90
N ILE A 29 -2.45 -2.56 -13.88
CA ILE A 29 -1.65 -2.12 -15.04
C ILE A 29 -0.15 -2.40 -14.91
N LYS A 30 0.26 -3.11 -13.85
CA LYS A 30 1.66 -3.53 -13.60
C LYS A 30 2.68 -2.39 -13.71
N ARG A 31 2.35 -1.19 -13.22
CA ARG A 31 3.31 -0.08 -13.10
C ARG A 31 4.24 -0.30 -11.91
N PRO A 32 5.55 -0.11 -12.07
CA PRO A 32 6.52 -0.33 -11.00
C PRO A 32 6.52 0.83 -9.98
N ASN A 33 6.62 0.46 -8.71
CA ASN A 33 6.84 1.35 -7.57
C ASN A 33 8.05 0.81 -6.80
N ARG A 34 9.21 1.44 -6.94
CA ARG A 34 10.43 1.00 -6.25
C ARG A 34 10.46 1.58 -4.84
N ILE A 35 10.74 0.73 -3.86
CA ILE A 35 10.86 1.13 -2.46
C ILE A 35 12.22 1.82 -2.27
N ALA A 36 12.20 3.09 -1.87
CA ALA A 36 13.40 3.85 -1.56
C ALA A 36 13.75 3.80 -0.06
N GLY A 37 12.74 3.65 0.79
CA GLY A 37 12.90 3.61 2.25
C GLY A 37 11.59 3.25 2.95
N ILE A 38 11.71 2.72 4.16
CA ILE A 38 10.57 2.36 5.02
C ILE A 38 10.84 2.94 6.41
N GLU A 39 9.98 3.84 6.85
CA GLU A 39 10.11 4.58 8.11
C GLU A 39 8.78 4.51 8.88
N ARG A 40 8.77 4.95 10.14
CA ARG A 40 7.53 5.03 10.92
C ARG A 40 6.52 5.96 10.29
N ALA A 41 6.97 7.07 9.71
CA ALA A 41 6.11 8.03 9.02
C ALA A 41 5.49 7.49 7.71
N GLY A 42 5.97 6.36 7.18
CA GLY A 42 5.42 5.73 5.97
C GLY A 42 6.48 5.12 5.05
N ILE A 43 6.12 4.94 3.77
CA ILE A 43 6.97 4.30 2.77
C ILE A 43 7.36 5.29 1.68
N TRP A 44 8.66 5.43 1.43
CA TRP A 44 9.19 6.23 0.34
C TRP A 44 9.21 5.44 -0.95
N VAL A 45 8.54 5.97 -1.98
CA VAL A 45 8.31 5.25 -3.24
C VAL A 45 8.78 6.06 -4.44
N GLU A 46 9.67 5.47 -5.22
CA GLU A 46 10.01 5.93 -6.56
C GLU A 46 9.02 5.37 -7.59
N THR A 47 8.39 6.27 -8.33
CA THR A 47 7.56 5.90 -9.48
C THR A 47 8.36 6.11 -10.76
N GLU A 48 7.95 5.45 -11.84
CA GLU A 48 8.54 5.69 -13.16
C GLU A 48 8.48 7.18 -13.55
N ARG A 49 7.41 7.89 -13.15
CA ARG A 49 7.24 9.33 -13.37
C ARG A 49 8.26 10.16 -12.58
N SER A 50 8.54 9.83 -11.32
CA SER A 50 9.53 10.56 -10.52
C SER A 50 10.95 10.29 -11.03
N ARG A 51 11.27 9.04 -11.41
CA ARG A 51 12.55 8.71 -12.06
C ARG A 51 12.78 9.48 -13.34
N LYS A 52 11.82 9.50 -14.27
CA LYS A 52 11.92 10.25 -15.53
C LYS A 52 12.11 11.75 -15.31
N ARG A 53 11.71 12.28 -14.15
CA ARG A 53 11.83 13.69 -13.80
C ARG A 53 13.01 14.01 -12.88
N ARG A 54 13.84 13.01 -12.52
CA ARG A 54 14.86 13.12 -11.45
C ARG A 54 14.29 13.75 -10.17
N ALA A 55 13.01 13.48 -9.89
CA ALA A 55 12.36 13.94 -8.69
C ALA A 55 12.60 12.91 -7.57
N ASP A 56 12.69 13.42 -6.34
CA ASP A 56 12.87 12.58 -5.17
C ASP A 56 11.75 11.53 -5.02
N PRO A 57 12.04 10.42 -4.32
CA PRO A 57 11.02 9.47 -3.89
C PRO A 57 9.86 10.20 -3.21
N GLN A 58 8.64 9.71 -3.38
CA GLN A 58 7.46 10.31 -2.77
C GLN A 58 6.99 9.47 -1.59
N LEU A 59 6.76 10.13 -0.45
CA LEU A 59 6.23 9.49 0.74
C LEU A 59 4.78 9.06 0.53
N VAL A 60 4.50 7.80 0.85
CA VAL A 60 3.18 7.25 1.13
C VAL A 60 3.03 7.30 2.66
N PRO A 61 2.28 8.27 3.21
CA PRO A 61 2.24 8.47 4.65
C PRO A 61 1.59 7.29 5.39
N ALA A 62 2.01 7.07 6.64
CA ALA A 62 1.54 5.99 7.51
C ALA A 62 0.02 5.85 7.54
N TRP A 63 -0.70 6.97 7.75
CA TRP A 63 -2.16 6.95 7.80
C TRP A 63 -2.81 6.31 6.58
N MET A 64 -2.21 6.39 5.38
CA MET A 64 -2.80 5.79 4.18
C MET A 64 -2.80 4.27 4.27
N VAL A 65 -1.70 3.70 4.77
CA VAL A 65 -1.54 2.26 4.91
C VAL A 65 -2.33 1.76 6.10
N THR A 66 -2.29 2.46 7.23
CA THR A 66 -3.09 2.12 8.41
C THR A 66 -4.59 2.16 8.10
N ALA A 67 -5.08 3.24 7.47
CA ALA A 67 -6.49 3.34 7.13
C ALA A 67 -6.95 2.24 6.18
N ALA A 68 -6.10 1.84 5.22
CA ALA A 68 -6.38 0.74 4.30
C ALA A 68 -6.41 -0.60 5.02
N TRP A 69 -5.40 -0.89 5.84
CA TRP A 69 -5.28 -2.12 6.62
C TRP A 69 -6.44 -2.27 7.62
N ASP A 70 -6.76 -1.22 8.38
CA ASP A 70 -7.88 -1.20 9.32
C ASP A 70 -9.23 -1.40 8.62
N HIS A 71 -9.39 -0.86 7.41
CA HIS A 71 -10.60 -1.08 6.64
C HIS A 71 -10.70 -2.52 6.17
N LEU A 72 -9.60 -3.10 5.66
CA LEU A 72 -9.55 -4.50 5.22
C LEU A 72 -9.80 -5.46 6.40
N CYS A 73 -9.20 -5.21 7.56
CA CYS A 73 -9.42 -6.03 8.76
C CYS A 73 -10.88 -5.99 9.24
N ARG A 74 -11.49 -4.80 9.27
CA ARG A 74 -12.86 -4.64 9.75
C ARG A 74 -13.92 -5.20 8.81
N ASN A 75 -13.73 -5.02 7.50
CA ASN A 75 -14.74 -5.35 6.50
C ASN A 75 -14.44 -6.66 5.76
N ARG A 76 -13.26 -7.24 5.99
CA ARG A 76 -12.70 -8.40 5.30
C ARG A 76 -12.47 -8.23 3.80
N VAL A 77 -13.06 -7.24 3.16
CA VAL A 77 -12.91 -6.93 1.74
C VAL A 77 -12.53 -5.46 1.59
N LEU A 78 -11.66 -5.17 0.62
CA LEU A 78 -11.25 -3.82 0.26
C LEU A 78 -11.06 -3.68 -1.24
N THR A 79 -11.72 -2.69 -1.83
CA THR A 79 -11.52 -2.30 -3.23
C THR A 79 -10.65 -1.06 -3.36
N GLN A 80 -9.97 -0.91 -4.51
CA GLN A 80 -9.20 0.30 -4.81
C GLN A 80 -10.09 1.55 -4.87
N ASP A 81 -11.36 1.40 -5.26
CA ASP A 81 -12.33 2.50 -5.30
C ASP A 81 -12.63 3.02 -3.89
N GLN A 82 -12.90 2.12 -2.93
CA GLN A 82 -13.10 2.49 -1.53
C GLN A 82 -11.90 3.26 -0.97
N LEU A 83 -10.67 2.82 -1.27
CA LEU A 83 -9.46 3.56 -0.88
C LEU A 83 -9.47 4.99 -1.41
N LEU A 84 -9.77 5.18 -2.69
CA LEU A 84 -9.69 6.50 -3.33
C LEU A 84 -10.85 7.42 -2.93
N ASN A 85 -12.07 6.90 -2.96
CA ASN A 85 -13.30 7.71 -2.88
C ASN A 85 -13.88 7.78 -1.47
N GLN A 86 -13.70 6.73 -0.64
CA GLN A 86 -14.23 6.70 0.73
C GLN A 86 -13.15 7.08 1.75
N LEU A 87 -11.93 6.57 1.60
CA LEU A 87 -10.82 6.79 2.54
C LEU A 87 -9.89 7.93 2.11
N ASN A 88 -10.09 8.51 0.93
CA ASN A 88 -9.29 9.59 0.35
C ASN A 88 -7.78 9.27 0.22
N VAL A 89 -7.45 8.01 -0.02
CA VAL A 89 -6.08 7.52 -0.23
C VAL A 89 -5.66 7.77 -1.68
N LYS A 90 -5.01 8.91 -1.95
CA LYS A 90 -4.60 9.34 -3.30
C LYS A 90 -3.55 8.45 -3.98
N ARG A 91 -2.88 7.55 -3.24
CA ARG A 91 -1.95 6.53 -3.75
C ARG A 91 -2.53 5.11 -3.63
N SER A 92 -3.85 4.99 -3.77
CA SER A 92 -4.59 3.74 -3.58
C SER A 92 -4.03 2.57 -4.38
N ALA A 93 -3.57 2.79 -5.61
CA ALA A 93 -2.99 1.73 -6.46
C ALA A 93 -1.70 1.12 -5.89
N PHE A 94 -0.87 1.91 -5.20
CA PHE A 94 0.31 1.38 -4.51
C PHE A 94 -0.10 0.73 -3.20
N VAL A 95 -0.94 1.39 -2.41
CA VAL A 95 -1.35 0.91 -1.08
C VAL A 95 -2.05 -0.45 -1.19
N ILE A 96 -2.97 -0.62 -2.15
CA ILE A 96 -3.64 -1.91 -2.36
C ILE A 96 -2.66 -3.00 -2.87
N ALA A 97 -1.68 -2.62 -3.68
CA ALA A 97 -0.67 -3.56 -4.15
C ALA A 97 0.28 -3.99 -3.01
N LEU A 98 0.59 -3.09 -2.07
CA LEU A 98 1.37 -3.40 -0.87
C LEU A 98 0.62 -4.38 0.04
N LEU A 99 -0.66 -4.12 0.33
CA LEU A 99 -1.47 -5.02 1.17
C LEU A 99 -1.59 -6.41 0.57
N ALA A 100 -1.67 -6.52 -0.75
CA ALA A 100 -1.71 -7.80 -1.45
C ALA A 100 -0.44 -8.66 -1.30
N LEU A 101 0.64 -8.12 -0.74
CA LEU A 101 1.85 -8.88 -0.41
C LEU A 101 1.77 -9.53 0.97
N PHE A 102 0.80 -9.14 1.81
CA PHE A 102 0.65 -9.74 3.13
C PHE A 102 0.14 -11.18 2.99
N PRO A 103 0.66 -12.12 3.82
CA PRO A 103 0.42 -13.55 3.64
C PRO A 103 -1.05 -13.95 3.85
N ASP A 104 -1.80 -13.15 4.60
CA ASP A 104 -3.23 -13.29 4.92
C ASP A 104 -4.13 -12.49 3.97
N VAL A 105 -3.61 -11.92 2.88
CA VAL A 105 -4.39 -11.12 1.93
C VAL A 105 -4.41 -11.77 0.56
N VAL A 106 -5.61 -11.97 0.02
CA VAL A 106 -5.86 -12.57 -1.28
C VAL A 106 -6.36 -11.52 -2.26
N VAL A 107 -5.86 -11.56 -3.49
CA VAL A 107 -6.38 -10.74 -4.59
C VAL A 107 -7.56 -11.48 -5.24
N LEU A 108 -8.77 -10.96 -5.06
CA LEU A 108 -9.98 -11.53 -5.68
C LEU A 108 -10.14 -11.11 -7.13
N ASP A 109 -9.85 -9.85 -7.44
CA ASP A 109 -9.96 -9.30 -8.78
C ASP A 109 -8.92 -8.19 -8.97
N THR A 110 -8.57 -7.91 -10.23
CA THR A 110 -7.70 -6.81 -10.64
C THR A 110 -8.45 -5.71 -11.42
N ARG A 111 -9.74 -5.91 -11.76
CA ARG A 111 -10.58 -4.97 -12.53
C ARG A 111 -12.08 -5.04 -12.13
N PRO A 112 -12.50 -4.35 -11.05
CA PRO A 112 -11.69 -3.47 -10.21
C PRO A 112 -10.81 -4.25 -9.22
N THR A 113 -9.65 -3.69 -8.86
CA THR A 113 -8.76 -4.33 -7.88
C THR A 113 -9.48 -4.50 -6.55
N THR A 114 -9.61 -5.75 -6.10
CA THR A 114 -10.33 -6.16 -4.91
C THR A 114 -9.48 -7.14 -4.10
N LEU A 115 -9.32 -6.85 -2.82
CA LEU A 115 -8.63 -7.71 -1.86
C LEU A 115 -9.64 -8.30 -0.88
N GLU A 116 -9.30 -9.49 -0.39
CA GLU A 116 -9.95 -10.12 0.75
C GLU A 116 -8.89 -10.49 1.80
N LEU A 117 -9.23 -10.31 3.07
CA LEU A 117 -8.47 -10.87 4.18
C LEU A 117 -8.87 -12.35 4.31
N ALA A 118 -7.94 -13.26 4.04
CA ALA A 118 -8.13 -14.68 4.25
C ALA A 118 -8.53 -14.92 5.72
N GLY A 119 -9.57 -15.72 5.93
CA GLY A 119 -9.92 -16.20 7.26
C GLY A 119 -9.13 -17.46 7.56
N ASP A 120 -8.74 -17.62 8.81
CA ASP A 120 -8.57 -18.96 9.38
C ASP A 120 -9.86 -19.77 9.21
#